data_AF-A0A4W5Q2D3-F1
#
_entry.id   AF-A0A4W5Q2D3-F1
#
_cell.length_a   1.000
_cell.length_b   1.000
_cell.length_c   1.000
_cell.angle_alpha   90.00
_cell.angle_beta   90.00
_cell.angle_gamma   90.00
#
_symmetry.space_group_name_H-M   'P 1'
#
loop_
_entity.id
_entity.type
_entity.pdbx_description
1 polymer ?
#
loop_
_entity_poly.entity_id
_entity_poly.type
_entity_poly.pdbx_seq_one_letter_code
_entity_poly.pdbx_strand_id
1 'polypeptide(L)' 'MQLPSRQEIRVRNLFNVVDCKLHWQRQGDYLCVKVDRTPKGTQGVVTNFEIFRMREKQVPVDVVEMKGDPESKTGNTPPP' A
#
# COMPACT_ATOMS: atom_id res chain seq x y z
N MET A 1 33.67 6.20 5.57
CA MET A 1 32.46 5.41 5.25
C MET A 1 31.89 4.88 6.54
N GLN A 2 30.82 5.50 7.07
CA GLN A 2 30.05 4.87 8.14
C GLN A 2 29.23 3.75 7.48
N LEU A 3 29.33 2.54 8.03
CA LEU A 3 28.27 1.54 7.85
C LEU A 3 26.95 2.27 8.16
N PRO A 4 25.92 2.19 7.31
CA PRO A 4 24.68 2.89 7.60
C PRO A 4 24.21 2.39 8.95
N SER A 5 24.06 3.29 9.93
CA SER A 5 23.48 2.94 11.21
C SER A 5 22.19 2.18 10.91
N ARG A 6 21.93 1.06 11.58
CA ARG A 6 20.63 0.35 11.50
C ARG A 6 19.52 1.17 12.19
N GLN A 7 19.54 2.48 11.98
CA GLN A 7 18.61 3.41 12.55
C GLN A 7 17.38 3.45 11.67
N GLU A 8 16.24 3.11 12.25
CA GLU A 8 14.96 3.23 11.60
C GLU A 8 14.64 4.71 11.38
N ILE A 9 14.54 5.12 10.11
CA ILE A 9 14.30 6.53 9.75
C ILE A 9 12.79 6.85 9.78
N ARG A 10 11.95 5.85 9.49
CA ARG A 10 10.49 5.98 9.46
C ARG A 10 9.81 4.65 9.75
N VAL A 11 8.79 4.67 10.60
CA VAL A 11 7.94 3.52 10.91
C VAL A 11 6.47 3.89 10.68
N ARG A 12 5.71 2.96 10.09
CA ARG A 12 4.27 3.11 9.88
C ARG A 12 3.55 1.89 10.45
N ASN A 13 2.75 2.11 11.49
CA ASN A 13 1.95 1.06 12.13
C ASN A 13 0.55 1.02 11.50
N LEU A 14 0.14 -0.15 11.03
CA LEU A 14 -1.12 -0.39 10.33
C LEU A 14 -1.90 -1.50 11.03
N PHE A 15 -3.24 -1.42 10.99
CA PHE A 15 -4.14 -2.37 11.64
C PHE A 15 -5.04 -3.07 10.61
N ASN A 16 -5.49 -4.28 10.93
CA ASN A 16 -6.36 -5.11 10.08
C ASN A 16 -5.79 -5.31 8.66
N VAL A 17 -4.47 -5.50 8.57
CA VAL A 17 -3.75 -5.76 7.33
C VAL A 17 -3.86 -7.23 6.96
N VAL A 18 -4.20 -7.50 5.71
CA VAL A 18 -4.26 -8.83 5.11
C VAL A 18 -2.98 -9.12 4.34
N ASP A 19 -2.54 -8.19 3.51
CA ASP A 19 -1.35 -8.34 2.67
C ASP A 19 -0.59 -7.01 2.51
N CYS A 20 0.71 -7.11 2.30
CA CYS A 20 1.61 -5.98 2.05
C CYS A 20 2.54 -6.31 0.89
N LYS A 21 2.50 -5.49 -0.17
CA LYS A 21 3.42 -5.58 -1.31
C LYS A 21 4.24 -4.31 -1.44
N LEU A 22 5.55 -4.48 -1.48
CA LEU A 22 6.50 -3.37 -1.57
C LEU A 22 6.94 -3.20 -3.02
N HIS A 23 6.81 -1.97 -3.52
CA HIS A 23 7.15 -1.57 -4.88
C HIS A 23 8.13 -0.41 -4.84
N TRP A 24 9.38 -0.67 -5.22
CA TRP A 24 10.41 0.36 -5.34
C TRP A 24 10.34 1.05 -6.70
N GLN A 25 10.36 2.38 -6.69
CA GLN A 25 10.57 3.16 -7.90
C GLN A 25 12.02 2.94 -8.39
N ARG A 26 12.21 2.89 -9.71
CA ARG A 26 13.48 2.47 -10.34
C ARG A 26 14.71 3.28 -9.90
N GLN A 27 14.53 4.55 -9.52
CA GLN A 27 15.60 5.44 -9.06
C GLN A 27 15.75 5.47 -7.52
N GLY A 28 14.88 4.75 -6.80
CA GLY A 28 14.87 4.70 -5.33
C GLY A 28 14.20 5.90 -4.67
N ASP A 29 13.56 6.78 -5.43
CA ASP A 29 13.02 8.06 -4.92
C ASP A 29 11.74 7.87 -4.12
N TYR A 30 11.00 6.83 -4.49
CA TYR A 30 9.71 6.49 -3.90
C TYR A 30 9.67 5.00 -3.59
N LEU A 31 9.11 4.67 -2.43
CA LEU A 31 8.71 3.33 -2.06
C LEU A 31 7.20 3.32 -1.91
N CYS A 32 6.49 2.59 -2.75
CA CYS A 32 5.05 2.39 -2.61
C CYS A 32 4.80 1.06 -1.90
N VAL A 33 4.06 1.09 -0.81
CA VAL A 33 3.60 -0.10 -0.11
C VAL A 33 2.11 -0.24 -0.37
N LYS A 34 1.73 -1.22 -1.17
CA LYS A 34 0.33 -1.63 -1.33
C LYS A 34 -0.05 -2.45 -0.11
N VAL A 35 -1.05 -1.99 0.63
CA VAL A 35 -1.55 -2.61 1.84
C VAL A 35 -3.01 -2.97 1.64
N ASP A 36 -3.29 -4.26 1.53
CA ASP A 36 -4.66 -4.75 1.48
C ASP A 36 -5.17 -4.92 2.91
N ARG A 37 -6.30 -4.30 3.23
CA ARG A 37 -6.91 -4.29 4.56
C ARG A 37 -8.33 -4.84 4.50
N THR A 38 -8.75 -5.52 5.55
CA THR A 38 -10.15 -5.93 5.73
C THR A 38 -10.71 -5.26 6.97
N PRO A 39 -11.48 -4.16 6.82
CA PRO A 39 -12.08 -3.47 7.94
C PRO A 39 -12.97 -4.42 8.75
N LYS A 40 -12.88 -4.34 10.09
CA LYS A 40 -13.76 -5.14 10.97
C LYS A 40 -15.21 -4.76 10.69
N GLY A 41 -16.03 -5.75 10.33
CA GLY A 41 -17.46 -5.57 10.10
C GLY A 41 -17.86 -5.18 8.68
N THR A 42 -16.94 -5.12 7.71
CA THR A 42 -17.28 -4.91 6.29
C THR A 42 -16.82 -6.09 5.44
N GLN A 43 -17.72 -6.64 4.62
CA GLN A 43 -17.34 -7.58 3.58
C GLN A 43 -16.69 -6.80 2.43
N GLY A 44 -15.36 -6.71 2.44
CA GLY A 44 -14.61 -6.05 1.37
C GLY A 44 -13.14 -5.90 1.73
N VAL A 45 -12.28 -6.02 0.72
CA VAL A 45 -10.87 -5.64 0.83
C VAL A 45 -10.74 -4.20 0.37
N VAL A 46 -10.15 -3.36 1.22
CA VAL A 46 -9.77 -1.99 0.90
C VAL A 46 -8.27 -1.97 0.68
N THR A 47 -7.82 -1.39 -0.43
CA THR A 47 -6.40 -1.29 -0.73
C THR A 47 -5.91 0.11 -0.40
N ASN A 48 -4.87 0.21 0.43
CA ASN A 48 -4.21 1.47 0.75
C ASN A 48 -2.81 1.46 0.13
N PHE A 49 -2.47 2.50 -0.62
CA PHE A 49 -1.12 2.73 -1.10
C PHE A 49 -0.44 3.74 -0.18
N GLU A 50 0.56 3.30 0.59
CA GLU A 50 1.41 4.17 1.40
C GLU A 50 2.67 4.49 0.58
N ILE A 51 2.79 5.72 0.09
CA ILE A 51 3.85 6.17 -0.79
C ILE A 51 4.86 6.96 0.03
N PHE A 52 6.03 6.37 0.27
CA PHE A 52 7.14 6.95 1.01
C PHE A 52 8.04 7.74 0.06
N ARG A 53 8.32 9.00 0.40
CA ARG A 53 9.17 9.90 -0.38
C ARG A 53 10.58 9.89 0.21
N MET A 54 11.45 9.06 -0.34
CA MET A 54 12.74 8.69 0.25
C MET A 54 13.77 9.83 0.21
N ARG A 55 13.65 10.77 -0.74
CA ARG A 55 14.59 11.89 -0.91
C ARG A 55 14.30 13.09 0.01
N GLU A 56 13.15 13.13 0.65
CA GLU A 56 12.75 14.27 1.48
C GLU A 56 13.10 14.07 2.96
N LYS A 57 13.35 15.18 3.66
CA LYS A 57 13.59 15.13 5.11
C LYS A 57 12.38 14.49 5.80
N GLN A 58 12.65 13.59 6.75
CA GLN A 58 11.65 12.85 7.54
C GLN A 58 10.83 11.81 6.76
N VAL A 59 11.12 11.58 5.47
CA VAL A 59 10.44 10.56 4.62
C VAL A 59 8.92 10.68 4.72
N PRO A 60 8.32 11.75 4.16
CA PRO A 60 6.87 11.92 4.17
C PRO A 60 6.17 10.75 3.49
N VAL A 61 4.97 10.43 3.98
CA VAL A 61 4.16 9.29 3.53
C VAL A 61 2.82 9.79 3.06
N ASP A 62 2.56 9.65 1.76
CA ASP A 62 1.26 9.94 1.17
C ASP A 62 0.40 8.67 1.18
N VAL A 63 -0.86 8.78 1.58
CA VAL A 63 -1.78 7.63 1.68
C VAL A 63 -2.90 7.78 0.67
N VAL A 64 -3.00 6.83 -0.24
CA VAL A 64 -4.11 6.76 -1.20
C VAL A 64 -4.94 5.53 -0.89
N GLU A 65 -6.20 5.73 -0.52
CA GLU A 65 -7.16 4.64 -0.30
C GLU A 65 -7.93 4.36 -1.59
N MET A 66 -7.99 3.09 -1.97
CA MET A 66 -8.76 2.59 -3.09
C MET A 66 -9.77 1.58 -2.56
N LYS A 67 -11.05 1.92 -2.69
CA LYS A 67 -12.15 1.00 -2.46
C LYS A 67 -12.27 0.15 -3.73
N GLY A 68 -12.20 -1.17 -3.60
CA GLY A 68 -12.49 -2.04 -4.74
C GLY A 68 -13.92 -1.77 -5.19
N ASP A 69 -14.11 -1.44 -6.47
CA ASP A 69 -15.44 -1.39 -7.07
C ASP A 69 -16.09 -2.78 -6.91
N PRO A 70 -17.31 -2.89 -6.36
CA PRO A 70 -18.03 -4.16 -6.28
C PRO A 70 -18.43 -4.75 -7.65
N GLU A 71 -18.03 -4.13 -8.77
CA GLU A 71 -18.59 -4.36 -10.10
C GLU A 71 -17.61 -4.98 -11.13
N SER A 72 -16.89 -6.04 -10.75
CA SER A 72 -16.20 -6.92 -11.73
C SER A 72 -16.70 -8.36 -11.74
N LYS A 73 -17.91 -8.61 -11.21
CA LYS A 73 -18.63 -9.88 -11.37
C LYS A 73 -19.71 -9.84 -12.46
N THR A 74 -19.52 -9.08 -13.53
CA THR A 74 -20.43 -9.10 -14.69
C THR A 74 -19.65 -9.50 -15.93
N GLY A 75 -19.77 -10.77 -16.33
CA GLY A 75 -19.19 -11.24 -17.58
C GLY A 75 -18.92 -12.73 -17.63
N ASN A 76 -19.97 -13.55 -17.52
CA ASN A 76 -20.08 -14.81 -18.25
C ASN A 76 -21.46 -15.44 -17.98
N THR A 77 -22.46 -14.98 -18.72
CA THR A 77 -23.65 -15.78 -19.02
C THR A 77 -23.69 -15.91 -20.54
N PRO A 78 -23.60 -17.12 -21.12
CA PRO A 78 -23.71 -17.29 -22.56
C PRO A 78 -25.15 -16.96 -23.00
N PRO A 79 -25.35 -16.30 -24.15
CA PRO A 79 -26.68 -16.02 -24.67
C PRO A 79 -27.37 -17.33 -25.12
N PRO A 80 -28.72 -17.35 -25.17
CA PRO A 80 -29.51 -18.49 -25.63
C PRO A 80 -29.36 -18.77 -27.13
#